data_AF-A0A2E4P823-F1
#
_entry.id   AF-A0A2E4P823-F1
#
_cell.length_a   1.000
_cell.length_b   1.000
_cell.length_c   1.000
_cell.angle_alpha   90.00
_cell.angle_beta   90.00
_cell.angle_gamma   90.00
#
_symmetry.space_group_name_H-M   'P 1'
#
loop_
_entity.id
_entity.type
_entity.pdbx_description
1 polymer ?
#
loop_
_entity_poly.entity_id
_entity_poly.type
_entity_poly.pdbx_seq_one_letter_code
_entity_poly.pdbx_strand_id
1 'polypeptide(L)'
;MKDALLTETFLQRLRNTTAQSHEALESLPLSKNIIDPAVTKSEYAAYLSLMYSVIRDTETVIFPLLENTVPDLQSRRKAAALEADLAFLGTALQHAHSPLKNAVQSGDVAFALGVMYVVEGSSLGGRVIYKNIESSMGFNESGGAAYFAGYGGSTGSKWKSFIEVLTRYADEHGCEDEIIAGANFAFDAIKDHLS
;
A
#
# COMPACT_ATOMS: atom_id res chain seq x y z
N MET A 1 -25.42 16.30 -7.13
CA MET A 1 -26.09 15.04 -6.72
C MET A 1 -25.75 13.90 -7.67
N LYS A 2 -25.83 14.07 -9.00
CA LYS A 2 -25.40 13.05 -9.98
C LYS A 2 -23.92 12.68 -9.88
N ASP A 3 -23.02 13.67 -9.77
CA ASP A 3 -21.56 13.42 -9.75
C ASP A 3 -21.11 12.69 -8.48
N ALA A 4 -21.76 12.97 -7.34
CA ALA A 4 -21.51 12.25 -6.09
C ALA A 4 -21.97 10.78 -6.17
N LEU A 5 -23.12 10.52 -6.80
CA LEU A 5 -23.61 9.16 -7.05
C LEU A 5 -22.69 8.39 -8.01
N LEU A 6 -22.19 9.04 -9.07
CA LEU A 6 -21.26 8.43 -10.02
C LEU A 6 -19.91 8.10 -9.37
N THR A 7 -19.38 9.03 -8.56
CA THR A 7 -18.16 8.80 -7.77
C THR A 7 -18.31 7.65 -6.78
N GLU A 8 -19.44 7.58 -6.09
CA GLU A 8 -19.76 6.49 -5.17
C GLU A 8 -19.85 5.15 -5.91
N THR A 9 -20.43 5.13 -7.12
CA THR A 9 -20.48 3.92 -7.95
C THR A 9 -19.10 3.48 -8.45
N PHE A 10 -18.20 4.39 -8.83
CA PHE A 10 -16.84 4.04 -9.25
C PHE A 10 -16.04 3.43 -8.10
N LEU A 11 -15.98 4.10 -6.94
CA LEU A 11 -15.24 3.58 -5.78
C LEU A 11 -15.80 2.26 -5.29
N GLN A 12 -17.11 2.06 -5.35
CA GLN A 12 -17.73 0.79 -5.02
C GLN A 12 -17.36 -0.30 -6.04
N ARG A 13 -17.34 0.01 -7.33
CA ARG A 13 -16.88 -0.89 -8.39
C ARG A 13 -15.43 -1.31 -8.15
N LEU A 14 -14.54 -0.35 -7.94
CA LEU A 14 -13.11 -0.58 -7.66
C LEU A 14 -12.90 -1.51 -6.45
N ARG A 15 -13.62 -1.28 -5.35
CA ARG A 15 -13.58 -2.17 -4.17
C ARG A 15 -14.09 -3.57 -4.49
N ASN A 16 -15.23 -3.68 -5.16
CA ASN A 16 -15.83 -4.97 -5.49
C ASN A 16 -14.94 -5.79 -6.42
N THR A 17 -14.33 -5.16 -7.43
CA THR A 17 -13.45 -5.86 -8.38
C THR A 17 -12.15 -6.31 -7.75
N THR A 18 -11.68 -5.61 -6.71
CA THR A 18 -10.42 -5.96 -6.00
C THR A 18 -10.63 -6.83 -4.77
N ALA A 19 -11.87 -7.05 -4.34
CA ALA A 19 -12.20 -7.73 -3.08
C ALA A 19 -11.61 -9.15 -2.99
N GLN A 20 -11.72 -9.94 -4.06
CA GLN A 20 -11.20 -11.30 -4.08
C GLN A 20 -9.66 -11.32 -3.97
N SER A 21 -8.96 -10.43 -4.69
CA SER A 21 -7.50 -10.35 -4.62
C SER A 21 -7.01 -9.83 -3.28
N HIS A 22 -7.76 -8.90 -2.66
CA HIS A 22 -7.52 -8.44 -1.29
C HIS A 22 -7.66 -9.59 -0.28
N GLU A 23 -8.76 -10.33 -0.31
CA GLU A 23 -8.99 -11.49 0.57
C GLU A 23 -7.91 -12.56 0.37
N ALA A 24 -7.54 -12.84 -0.88
CA ALA A 24 -6.47 -13.79 -1.18
C ALA A 24 -5.13 -13.36 -0.56
N LEU A 25 -4.77 -12.08 -0.65
CA LEU A 25 -3.56 -11.52 -0.04
C LEU A 25 -3.58 -11.63 1.49
N GLU A 26 -4.72 -11.31 2.12
CA GLU A 26 -4.90 -11.44 3.57
C GLU A 26 -4.89 -12.91 4.03
N SER A 27 -5.26 -13.84 3.15
CA SER A 27 -5.29 -15.27 3.47
C SER A 27 -3.92 -15.94 3.52
N LEU A 28 -2.88 -15.29 2.99
CA LEU A 28 -1.50 -15.81 2.96
C LEU A 28 -0.99 -16.07 4.38
N PRO A 29 -0.17 -17.11 4.59
CA PRO A 29 0.40 -17.41 5.90
C PRO A 29 1.11 -16.21 6.53
N LEU A 30 1.94 -15.50 5.76
CA LEU A 30 2.69 -14.36 6.28
C LEU A 30 1.79 -13.20 6.71
N SER A 31 0.73 -12.91 5.92
CA SER A 31 -0.28 -11.89 6.25
C SER A 31 -1.07 -12.25 7.52
N LYS A 32 -1.38 -13.54 7.73
CA LYS A 32 -2.03 -14.01 8.95
C LYS A 32 -1.11 -13.93 10.16
N ASN A 33 0.17 -14.26 10.01
CA ASN A 33 1.10 -14.26 11.13
C ASN A 33 1.27 -12.86 11.72
N ILE A 34 1.34 -11.80 10.90
CA ILE A 34 1.55 -10.43 11.41
C ILE A 34 0.36 -9.84 12.19
N ILE A 35 -0.83 -10.41 12.04
CA ILE A 35 -2.01 -10.04 12.85
C ILE A 35 -2.24 -10.99 14.04
N ASP A 36 -1.48 -12.07 14.13
CA ASP A 36 -1.53 -13.02 15.25
C ASP A 36 -0.79 -12.42 16.47
N PRO A 37 -1.36 -12.44 17.68
CA PRO A 37 -0.66 -12.04 18.89
C PRO A 37 0.60 -12.85 19.21
N ALA A 38 0.72 -14.07 18.65
CA ALA A 38 1.88 -14.95 18.80
C ALA A 38 2.98 -14.70 17.75
N VAL A 39 2.84 -13.67 16.91
CA VAL A 39 3.83 -13.28 15.91
C VAL A 39 5.24 -13.21 16.51
N THR A 40 6.21 -13.81 15.83
CA THR A 40 7.61 -13.75 16.22
C THR A 40 8.33 -12.58 15.55
N LYS A 41 9.44 -12.13 16.16
CA LYS A 41 10.30 -11.09 15.55
C LYS A 41 10.79 -11.47 14.16
N SER A 42 11.05 -12.76 13.93
CA SER A 42 11.53 -13.26 12.62
C SER A 42 10.44 -13.18 11.54
N GLU A 43 9.20 -13.54 11.86
CA GLU A 43 8.07 -13.45 10.92
C GLU A 43 7.74 -12.00 10.60
N TYR A 44 7.78 -11.13 11.62
CA TYR A 44 7.59 -9.70 11.45
C TYR A 44 8.68 -9.09 10.55
N ALA A 45 9.96 -9.39 10.82
CA ALA A 45 11.07 -8.93 9.99
C ALA A 45 10.98 -9.43 8.53
N ALA A 46 10.54 -10.67 8.33
CA ALA A 46 10.32 -11.23 7.00
C ALA A 46 9.21 -10.45 6.25
N TYR A 47 8.09 -10.16 6.91
CA TYR A 47 7.02 -9.35 6.32
C TYR A 47 7.49 -7.94 5.97
N LEU A 48 8.18 -7.24 6.90
CA LEU A 48 8.70 -5.90 6.62
C LEU A 48 9.70 -5.89 5.45
N SER A 49 10.53 -6.93 5.32
CA SER A 49 11.50 -7.05 4.22
C SER A 49 10.82 -7.16 2.84
N LEU A 50 9.71 -7.91 2.76
CA LEU A 50 8.93 -8.02 1.52
C LEU A 50 8.19 -6.72 1.22
N MET A 51 7.56 -6.12 2.24
CA MET A 51 6.89 -4.84 2.07
C MET A 51 7.86 -3.71 1.72
N TYR A 52 9.12 -3.77 2.16
CA TYR A 52 10.15 -2.82 1.74
C TYR A 52 10.32 -2.81 0.23
N SER A 53 10.34 -3.99 -0.41
CA SER A 53 10.44 -4.07 -1.88
C SER A 53 9.22 -3.47 -2.58
N VAL A 54 8.02 -3.73 -2.07
CA VAL A 54 6.77 -3.14 -2.61
C VAL A 54 6.76 -1.61 -2.49
N ILE A 55 7.09 -1.09 -1.31
CA ILE A 55 7.06 0.35 -1.04
C ILE A 55 8.18 1.08 -1.79
N ARG A 56 9.39 0.54 -1.79
CA ARG A 56 10.51 1.10 -2.57
C ARG A 56 10.18 1.17 -4.06
N ASP A 57 9.62 0.10 -4.60
CA ASP A 57 9.19 0.08 -6.00
C ASP A 57 8.09 1.11 -6.24
N THR A 58 7.09 1.22 -5.36
CA THR A 58 6.06 2.24 -5.49
C THR A 58 6.68 3.65 -5.56
N GLU A 59 7.66 3.94 -4.70
CA GLU A 59 8.33 5.23 -4.65
C GLU A 59 9.28 5.52 -5.82
N THR A 60 9.77 4.49 -6.53
CA THR A 60 10.77 4.63 -7.59
C THR A 60 10.23 4.38 -8.99
N VAL A 61 9.16 3.61 -9.11
CA VAL A 61 8.49 3.21 -10.35
C VAL A 61 7.17 3.94 -10.53
N ILE A 62 6.33 4.01 -9.48
CA ILE A 62 4.97 4.55 -9.58
C ILE A 62 4.96 6.06 -9.36
N PHE A 63 5.65 6.56 -8.34
CA PHE A 63 5.64 7.98 -7.99
C PHE A 63 6.06 8.91 -9.15
N PRO A 64 7.10 8.60 -9.96
CA PRO A 64 7.46 9.42 -11.12
C PRO A 64 6.32 9.60 -12.14
N LEU A 65 5.45 8.60 -12.31
CA LEU A 65 4.30 8.68 -13.21
C LEU A 65 3.19 9.58 -12.65
N LEU A 66 3.20 9.84 -11.34
CA LEU A 66 2.15 10.56 -10.63
C LEU A 66 2.56 11.97 -10.19
N GLU A 67 3.79 12.42 -10.48
CA GLU A 67 4.34 13.70 -9.99
C GLU A 67 3.47 14.92 -10.32
N ASN A 68 2.81 14.89 -11.48
CA ASN A 68 1.94 15.98 -11.93
C ASN A 68 0.46 15.80 -11.52
N THR A 69 0.12 14.67 -10.91
CA THR A 69 -1.26 14.27 -10.59
C THR A 69 -1.52 14.28 -9.08
N VAL A 70 -0.57 13.76 -8.29
CA VAL A 70 -0.70 13.64 -6.84
C VAL A 70 0.27 14.64 -6.18
N PRO A 71 -0.22 15.77 -5.63
CA PRO A 71 0.63 16.89 -5.25
C PRO A 71 1.50 16.63 -4.01
N ASP A 72 1.16 15.66 -3.17
CA ASP A 72 1.84 15.41 -1.88
C ASP A 72 2.65 14.10 -1.85
N LEU A 73 3.04 13.54 -3.01
CA LEU A 73 3.78 12.27 -3.12
C LEU A 73 5.00 12.14 -2.22
N GLN A 74 5.82 13.19 -2.14
CA GLN A 74 7.05 13.14 -1.32
C GLN A 74 6.73 12.92 0.15
N SER A 75 5.62 13.46 0.64
CA SER A 75 5.14 13.24 2.02
C SER A 75 4.42 11.91 2.23
N ARG A 76 4.29 11.08 1.19
CA ARG A 76 3.69 9.74 1.24
C ARG A 76 4.73 8.62 1.21
N ARG A 77 6.01 8.95 1.05
CA ARG A 77 7.13 8.00 1.14
C ARG A 77 7.15 7.31 2.51
N LYS A 78 7.34 5.99 2.50
CA LYS A 78 7.30 5.07 3.65
C LYS A 78 8.51 4.12 3.68
N ALA A 79 9.33 4.05 2.62
CA ALA A 79 10.48 3.16 2.53
C ALA A 79 11.48 3.42 3.66
N ALA A 80 11.77 4.68 3.98
CA ALA A 80 12.67 5.04 5.08
C ALA A 80 12.17 4.55 6.46
N ALA A 81 10.86 4.48 6.67
CA ALA A 81 10.29 3.93 7.91
C ALA A 81 10.54 2.41 8.00
N LEU A 82 10.40 1.69 6.88
CA LEU A 82 10.74 0.26 6.81
C LEU A 82 12.23 0.00 7.01
N GLU A 83 13.10 0.84 6.46
CA GLU A 83 14.55 0.77 6.70
C GLU A 83 14.90 0.95 8.18
N ALA A 84 14.28 1.94 8.84
CA ALA A 84 14.45 2.18 10.27
C ALA A 84 13.95 1.01 11.12
N ASP A 85 12.78 0.44 10.80
CA ASP A 85 12.21 -0.70 11.52
C ASP A 85 13.08 -1.95 11.35
N LEU A 86 13.54 -2.25 10.13
CA LEU A 86 14.42 -3.39 9.87
C LEU A 86 15.79 -3.23 10.57
N ALA A 87 16.35 -2.02 10.59
CA ALA A 87 17.56 -1.71 11.33
C ALA A 87 17.38 -1.91 12.84
N PHE A 88 16.23 -1.47 13.40
CA PHE A 88 15.88 -1.69 14.80
C PHE A 88 15.80 -3.18 15.15
N LEU A 89 15.30 -4.01 14.23
CA LEU A 89 15.23 -5.47 14.37
C LEU A 89 16.57 -6.17 14.15
N GLY A 90 17.64 -5.45 13.79
CA GLY A 90 18.93 -6.03 13.42
C GLY A 90 18.88 -6.88 12.15
N THR A 91 17.88 -6.65 11.29
CA THR A 91 17.68 -7.38 10.03
C THR A 91 18.32 -6.61 8.88
N ALA A 92 19.22 -7.27 8.14
CA ALA A 92 19.81 -6.67 6.95
C ALA A 92 18.74 -6.48 5.86
N LEU A 93 18.73 -5.32 5.22
CA LEU A 93 17.88 -5.06 4.06
C LEU A 93 18.22 -6.06 2.95
N GLN A 94 17.22 -6.83 2.53
CA GLN A 94 17.31 -7.68 1.35
C GLN A 94 16.48 -7.05 0.24
N HIS A 95 17.14 -6.70 -0.87
CA HIS A 95 16.48 -6.17 -2.04
C HIS A 95 16.95 -6.93 -3.28
N ALA A 96 16.35 -8.10 -3.50
CA ALA A 96 16.61 -8.92 -4.68
C ALA A 96 15.46 -8.87 -5.69
N HIS A 97 14.30 -8.37 -5.29
CA HIS A 97 13.07 -8.45 -6.07
C HIS A 97 12.43 -7.07 -6.20
N SER A 98 11.83 -6.85 -7.38
CA SER A 98 11.12 -5.63 -7.72
C SER A 98 9.72 -6.05 -8.21
N PRO A 99 8.77 -6.28 -7.28
CA PRO A 99 7.46 -6.83 -7.60
C PRO A 99 6.63 -5.93 -8.54
N LEU A 100 6.84 -4.61 -8.50
CA LEU A 100 6.06 -3.68 -9.33
C LEU A 100 6.80 -3.21 -10.59
N LYS A 101 7.98 -3.78 -10.91
CA LYS A 101 8.77 -3.38 -12.10
C LYS A 101 7.98 -3.35 -13.40
N ASN A 102 7.01 -4.26 -13.55
CA ASN A 102 6.22 -4.38 -14.77
C ASN A 102 5.11 -3.32 -14.86
N ALA A 103 4.83 -2.57 -13.79
CA ALA A 103 3.87 -1.46 -13.83
C ALA A 103 4.32 -0.35 -14.81
N VAL A 104 5.63 -0.15 -14.99
CA VAL A 104 6.22 0.81 -15.95
C VAL A 104 5.76 0.55 -17.39
N GLN A 105 5.48 -0.71 -17.73
CA GLN A 105 5.13 -1.09 -19.11
C GLN A 105 3.80 -0.49 -19.59
N SER A 106 2.95 -0.07 -18.66
CA SER A 106 1.73 0.68 -18.99
C SER A 106 2.02 2.13 -19.37
N GLY A 107 3.03 2.77 -18.76
CA GLY A 107 3.32 4.20 -18.90
C GLY A 107 2.15 5.12 -18.53
N ASP A 108 1.10 4.57 -17.93
CA ASP A 108 -0.21 5.20 -17.81
C ASP A 108 -0.45 5.68 -16.38
N VAL A 109 -0.83 6.95 -16.26
CA VAL A 109 -1.17 7.61 -15.00
C VAL A 109 -2.38 6.93 -14.35
N ALA A 110 -3.39 6.52 -15.13
CA ALA A 110 -4.58 5.85 -14.60
C ALA A 110 -4.21 4.51 -13.95
N PHE A 111 -3.42 3.70 -14.64
CA PHE A 111 -2.89 2.46 -14.09
C PHE A 111 -2.05 2.68 -12.82
N ALA A 112 -1.15 3.67 -12.84
CA ALA A 112 -0.31 4.02 -11.69
C ALA A 112 -1.14 4.48 -10.47
N LEU A 113 -2.23 5.22 -10.70
CA LEU A 113 -3.19 5.60 -9.67
C LEU A 113 -3.89 4.38 -9.05
N GLY A 114 -4.20 3.37 -9.86
CA GLY A 114 -4.71 2.07 -9.39
C GLY A 114 -3.72 1.34 -8.47
N VAL A 115 -2.43 1.31 -8.84
CA VAL A 115 -1.38 0.74 -8.00
C VAL A 115 -1.26 1.52 -6.68
N MET A 116 -1.25 2.85 -6.76
CA MET A 116 -1.18 3.72 -5.59
C MET A 116 -2.40 3.55 -4.67
N TYR A 117 -3.58 3.29 -5.21
CA TYR A 117 -4.79 2.99 -4.40
C TYR A 117 -4.59 1.81 -3.46
N VAL A 118 -3.98 0.72 -3.94
CA VAL A 118 -3.70 -0.47 -3.12
C VAL A 118 -2.66 -0.15 -2.05
N VAL A 119 -1.54 0.46 -2.44
CA VAL A 119 -0.42 0.74 -1.53
C VAL A 119 -0.80 1.79 -0.49
N GLU A 120 -1.54 2.82 -0.87
CA GLU A 120 -1.99 3.85 0.06
C GLU A 120 -3.07 3.31 1.00
N GLY A 121 -4.01 2.52 0.48
CA GLY A 121 -5.07 1.86 1.24
C GLY A 121 -4.53 0.93 2.32
N SER A 122 -3.41 0.24 2.07
CA SER A 122 -2.76 -0.63 3.06
C SER A 122 -2.38 0.10 4.35
N SER A 123 -2.15 1.42 4.30
CA SER A 123 -1.85 2.26 5.48
C SER A 123 -3.02 2.35 6.46
N LEU A 124 -4.27 2.16 5.99
CA LEU A 124 -5.45 2.13 6.86
C LEU A 124 -5.53 0.81 7.63
N GLY A 125 -5.37 -0.32 6.92
CA GLY A 125 -5.35 -1.66 7.52
C GLY A 125 -4.14 -1.86 8.44
N GLY A 126 -3.02 -1.21 8.11
CA GLY A 126 -1.79 -1.20 8.90
C GLY A 126 -1.97 -0.79 10.37
N ARG A 127 -3.02 -0.03 10.69
CA ARG A 127 -3.35 0.35 12.08
C ARG A 127 -3.75 -0.84 12.96
N VAL A 128 -4.32 -1.89 12.37
CA VAL A 128 -4.64 -3.13 13.09
C VAL A 128 -3.34 -3.86 13.43
N ILE A 129 -2.45 -3.97 12.44
CA ILE A 129 -1.13 -4.59 12.61
C ILE A 129 -0.30 -3.80 13.62
N TYR A 130 -0.30 -2.47 13.55
CA TYR A 130 0.38 -1.60 14.52
C TYR A 130 -0.02 -1.94 15.96
N LYS A 131 -1.33 -2.02 16.24
CA LYS A 131 -1.84 -2.36 17.57
C LYS A 131 -1.44 -3.76 18.02
N ASN A 132 -1.45 -4.73 17.10
CA ASN A 132 -1.00 -6.09 17.39
C ASN A 132 0.49 -6.08 17.79
N ILE A 133 1.35 -5.47 16.97
CA ILE A 133 2.79 -5.39 17.18
C ILE A 133 3.17 -4.61 18.44
N GLU A 134 2.45 -3.53 18.74
CA GLU A 134 2.59 -2.80 19.99
C GLU A 134 2.26 -3.68 21.19
N SER A 135 1.17 -4.44 21.12
CA SER A 135 0.71 -5.30 22.22
C SER A 135 1.57 -6.56 22.39
N SER A 136 2.03 -7.18 21.30
CA SER A 136 2.76 -8.45 21.31
C SER A 136 4.26 -8.29 21.54
N MET A 137 4.86 -7.20 21.03
CA MET A 137 6.31 -6.98 21.07
C MET A 137 6.74 -5.70 21.80
N GLY A 138 5.82 -4.78 22.09
CA GLY A 138 6.13 -3.48 22.71
C GLY A 138 6.79 -2.49 21.74
N PHE A 139 6.73 -2.74 20.43
CA PHE A 139 7.27 -1.84 19.41
C PHE A 139 6.28 -0.71 19.10
N ASN A 140 6.80 0.44 18.66
CA ASN A 140 5.99 1.62 18.37
C ASN A 140 6.62 2.46 17.25
N GLU A 141 6.02 3.60 16.95
CA GLU A 141 6.48 4.52 15.90
C GLU A 141 7.93 5.01 16.05
N SER A 142 8.48 5.00 17.28
CA SER A 142 9.87 5.40 17.55
C SER A 142 10.85 4.21 17.53
N GLY A 143 10.36 2.98 17.40
CA GLY A 143 11.19 1.79 17.40
C GLY A 143 10.45 0.53 16.97
N GLY A 144 10.74 0.07 15.75
CA GLY A 144 10.31 -1.22 15.22
C GLY A 144 8.88 -1.25 14.66
N ALA A 145 8.12 -0.15 14.67
CA ALA A 145 6.79 -0.08 14.04
C ALA A 145 6.48 1.27 13.38
N ALA A 146 7.50 2.04 12.97
CA ALA A 146 7.35 3.31 12.27
C ALA A 146 6.53 3.17 10.97
N TYR A 147 6.71 2.09 10.21
CA TYR A 147 5.98 1.84 8.98
C TYR A 147 4.46 1.72 9.22
N PHE A 148 4.07 0.92 10.23
CA PHE A 148 2.67 0.65 10.53
C PHE A 148 1.97 1.79 11.29
N ALA A 149 2.73 2.71 11.88
CA ALA A 149 2.19 3.99 12.35
C ALA A 149 1.63 4.84 11.19
N GLY A 150 2.06 4.55 9.95
CA GLY A 150 1.60 5.22 8.74
C GLY A 150 1.95 6.71 8.77
N TYR A 151 0.92 7.56 8.74
CA TYR A 151 1.07 9.01 8.85
C TYR A 151 0.58 9.53 10.21
N GLY A 152 0.59 8.65 11.22
CA GLY A 152 0.04 8.91 12.56
C GLY A 152 -1.43 9.32 12.50
N GLY A 153 -1.75 10.44 13.16
CA GLY A 153 -3.09 11.03 13.15
C GLY A 153 -3.60 11.41 11.75
N SER A 154 -2.70 11.58 10.78
CA SER A 154 -3.03 12.06 9.43
C SER A 154 -3.35 10.93 8.43
N THR A 155 -3.30 9.64 8.81
CA THR A 155 -3.51 8.57 7.82
C THR A 155 -4.90 8.63 7.17
N GLY A 156 -5.94 8.96 7.94
CA GLY A 156 -7.29 9.11 7.40
C GLY A 156 -7.44 10.29 6.44
N SER A 157 -6.81 11.44 6.75
CA SER A 157 -6.88 12.62 5.89
C SER A 157 -6.08 12.45 4.61
N LYS A 158 -4.92 11.79 4.66
CA LYS A 158 -4.12 11.44 3.48
C LYS A 158 -4.82 10.44 2.56
N TRP A 159 -5.51 9.45 3.12
CA TRP A 159 -6.35 8.56 2.34
C TRP A 159 -7.47 9.35 1.63
N LYS A 160 -8.19 10.19 2.38
CA LYS A 160 -9.28 10.99 1.83
C LYS A 160 -8.80 11.90 0.69
N SER A 161 -7.70 12.63 0.88
CA SER A 161 -7.16 13.52 -0.14
C SER A 161 -6.68 12.77 -1.38
N PHE A 162 -6.13 11.56 -1.21
CA PHE A 162 -5.76 10.72 -2.35
C PHE A 162 -7.00 10.23 -3.12
N ILE A 163 -8.05 9.79 -2.43
CA ILE A 163 -9.29 9.36 -3.07
C ILE A 163 -9.93 10.52 -3.85
N GLU A 164 -9.90 11.75 -3.33
CA GLU A 164 -10.40 12.92 -4.07
C GLU A 164 -9.63 13.16 -5.39
N VAL A 165 -8.30 12.96 -5.39
CA VAL A 165 -7.48 13.04 -6.60
C VAL A 165 -7.83 11.90 -7.57
N LEU A 166 -7.90 10.67 -7.07
CA LEU A 166 -8.23 9.47 -7.85
C LEU A 166 -9.57 9.63 -8.58
N THR A 167 -10.62 10.03 -7.85
CA THR A 167 -11.98 10.13 -8.39
C THR A 167 -12.10 11.29 -9.37
N ARG A 168 -11.43 12.41 -9.10
CA ARG A 168 -11.39 13.54 -10.03
C ARG A 168 -10.71 13.15 -11.34
N TYR A 169 -9.56 12.47 -11.24
CA TYR A 169 -8.84 12.01 -12.42
C TYR A 169 -9.69 11.03 -13.26
N ALA A 170 -10.36 10.08 -12.60
CA ALA A 170 -11.24 9.13 -13.26
C ALA A 170 -12.39 9.83 -14.01
N ASP A 171 -13.02 10.83 -13.39
CA ASP A 171 -14.12 11.60 -13.99
C ASP A 171 -13.64 12.47 -15.17
N GLU A 172 -12.52 13.16 -15.02
CA GLU A 172 -11.95 14.03 -16.06
C GLU A 172 -11.47 13.26 -17.30
N HIS A 173 -11.01 12.02 -17.12
CA HIS A 173 -10.37 11.23 -18.18
C HIS A 173 -11.17 10.01 -18.65
N GLY A 174 -12.21 9.59 -17.93
CA GLY A 174 -13.00 8.41 -18.27
C GLY A 174 -12.21 7.09 -18.20
N CYS A 175 -11.23 6.99 -17.31
CA CYS A 175 -10.22 5.92 -17.24
C CYS A 175 -10.38 4.99 -16.03
N GLU A 176 -11.63 4.78 -15.60
CA GLU A 176 -11.91 3.95 -14.42
C GLU A 176 -11.42 2.50 -14.59
N ASP A 177 -11.49 1.94 -15.81
CA ASP A 177 -11.12 0.56 -16.08
C ASP A 177 -9.59 0.36 -15.99
N GLU A 178 -8.80 1.34 -16.43
CA GLU A 178 -7.35 1.35 -16.30
C GLU A 178 -6.90 1.47 -14.83
N ILE A 179 -7.61 2.28 -14.04
CA ILE A 179 -7.40 2.36 -12.58
C ILE A 179 -7.69 1.00 -11.93
N ILE A 180 -8.80 0.35 -12.29
CA ILE A 180 -9.15 -0.98 -11.78
C ILE A 180 -8.09 -2.01 -12.19
N ALA A 181 -7.61 -1.97 -13.43
CA ALA A 181 -6.54 -2.84 -13.91
C ALA A 181 -5.24 -2.66 -13.12
N GLY A 182 -4.86 -1.41 -12.83
CA GLY A 182 -3.70 -1.09 -11.99
C GLY A 182 -3.83 -1.62 -10.56
N ALA A 183 -5.01 -1.49 -9.97
CA ALA A 183 -5.27 -2.00 -8.63
C ALA A 183 -5.21 -3.54 -8.57
N ASN A 184 -5.83 -4.23 -9.54
CA ASN A 184 -5.76 -5.69 -9.63
C ASN A 184 -4.32 -6.18 -9.82
N PHE A 185 -3.58 -5.54 -10.73
CA PHE A 185 -2.16 -5.82 -10.93
C PHE A 185 -1.37 -5.70 -9.62
N ALA A 186 -1.58 -4.63 -8.86
CA ALA A 186 -0.86 -4.42 -7.61
C ALA A 186 -1.17 -5.51 -6.58
N PHE A 187 -2.44 -5.90 -6.42
CA PHE A 187 -2.79 -7.01 -5.53
C PHE A 187 -2.12 -8.32 -5.95
N ASP A 188 -2.16 -8.67 -7.23
CA ASP A 188 -1.55 -9.90 -7.72
C ASP A 188 -0.03 -9.88 -7.57
N ALA A 189 0.63 -8.79 -7.94
CA ALA A 189 2.07 -8.64 -7.80
C ALA A 189 2.54 -8.71 -6.34
N ILE A 190 1.78 -8.10 -5.41
CA ILE A 190 2.09 -8.17 -3.98
C ILE A 190 1.83 -9.58 -3.44
N LYS A 191 0.70 -10.20 -3.81
CA LYS A 191 0.38 -11.57 -3.40
C LYS A 191 1.44 -12.55 -3.86
N ASP A 192 1.84 -12.51 -5.13
CA ASP A 192 2.88 -13.39 -5.68
C ASP A 192 4.24 -13.16 -5.01
N HIS A 193 4.51 -11.93 -4.56
CA HIS A 193 5.74 -11.60 -3.83
C HIS A 193 5.73 -12.07 -2.37
N LEU A 194 4.55 -12.11 -1.74
CA LEU A 194 4.37 -12.50 -0.33
C LEU A 194 4.06 -14.00 -0.14
N SER A 195 3.88 -14.74 -1.23
CA SER A 195 3.56 -16.17 -1.23
C SER A 195 4.78 -17.08 -1.05
#